data_AF-A0A6B2C773-F1
#
_entry.id   AF-A0A6B2C773-F1
#
_cell.length_a   1.000
_cell.length_b   1.000
_cell.length_c   1.000
_cell.angle_alpha   90.00
_cell.angle_beta   90.00
_cell.angle_gamma   90.00
#
_symmetry.space_group_name_H-M   'P 1'
#
loop_
_entity.id
_entity.type
_entity.pdbx_description
1 polymer ?
#
loop_
_entity_poly.entity_id
_entity_poly.type
_entity_poly.pdbx_seq_one_letter_code
_entity_poly.pdbx_strand_id
1 'polypeptide(L)'
;MDSEDLIRFIRRLKRKLRKYEKLYSHNEGAVREQIVSPFLRMLKWNIEDPDQIIPEYPIGERKRKKLDYYLIIRRRGKAEHAVIEVKALGKAREGVSQAIDYARNVKASYVIVTDGDTWQLYDTSKPLLNALVEKWSILSESPREIAKKAQIIANTSDFGRKEALSSLEIQPRVRIRCPYCGHEDRLNRFSILKTWKYRSWNAYHLKCPACGRKFMFYIDPSGKRKSFTIPRTSSKSEKGEGK
;
A
#
# COMPACT_ATOMS: atom_id res chain seq x y z
N MET A 1 -7.02 -7.16 0.67
CA MET A 1 -6.59 -7.59 2.02
C MET A 1 -7.45 -6.86 3.03
N ASP A 2 -7.98 -7.55 4.05
CA ASP A 2 -8.70 -6.85 5.11
C ASP A 2 -7.71 -6.05 5.96
N SER A 3 -7.99 -4.75 6.11
CA SER A 3 -7.18 -3.85 6.92
C SER A 3 -7.13 -4.29 8.38
N GLU A 4 -8.18 -4.89 8.93
CA GLU A 4 -8.19 -5.30 10.34
C GLU A 4 -7.33 -6.55 10.58
N ASP A 5 -7.28 -7.48 9.62
CA ASP A 5 -6.40 -8.65 9.69
C ASP A 5 -4.93 -8.25 9.66
N LEU A 6 -4.55 -7.30 8.79
CA LEU A 6 -3.19 -6.77 8.75
C LEU A 6 -2.81 -6.10 10.08
N ILE A 7 -3.71 -5.29 10.66
CA ILE A 7 -3.48 -4.65 11.96
C ILE A 7 -3.32 -5.71 13.06
N ARG A 8 -4.17 -6.75 13.10
CA ARG A 8 -4.04 -7.86 14.07
C ARG A 8 -2.71 -8.60 13.89
N PHE A 9 -2.30 -8.84 12.65
CA PHE A 9 -1.03 -9.46 12.31
C PHE A 9 0.16 -8.62 12.79
N ILE A 10 0.15 -7.30 12.56
CA ILE A 10 1.20 -6.38 13.02
C ILE A 10 1.31 -6.40 14.54
N ARG A 11 0.19 -6.41 15.28
CA ARG A 11 0.21 -6.55 16.75
C ARG A 11 0.88 -7.85 17.19
N ARG A 12 0.71 -8.94 16.44
CA ARG A 12 1.39 -10.22 16.71
C ARG A 12 2.88 -10.14 16.41
N LEU A 13 3.28 -9.54 15.29
CA LEU A 13 4.70 -9.32 14.97
C LEU A 13 5.39 -8.46 16.03
N LYS A 14 4.75 -7.37 16.48
CA LYS A 14 5.28 -6.49 17.52
C LYS A 14 5.57 -7.25 18.82
N ARG A 15 4.66 -8.13 19.25
CA ARG A 15 4.88 -9.01 20.41
C ARG A 15 6.02 -10.01 20.16
N LYS A 16 6.08 -10.59 18.96
CA LYS A 16 7.11 -11.57 18.57
C LYS A 16 8.51 -10.96 18.56
N LEU A 17 8.68 -9.79 17.94
CA LEU A 17 9.95 -9.05 17.90
C LEU A 17 10.45 -8.72 19.32
N ARG A 18 9.57 -8.23 20.20
CA ARG A 18 9.94 -7.96 21.61
C ARG A 18 10.31 -9.23 22.38
N LYS A 19 9.51 -10.29 22.24
CA LYS A 19 9.72 -11.53 22.99
C LYS A 19 11.05 -12.22 22.63
N TYR A 20 11.46 -12.15 21.36
CA TYR A 20 12.63 -12.86 20.85
C TYR A 20 13.72 -11.90 20.35
N GLU A 21 13.81 -10.70 20.93
CA GLU A 21 14.77 -9.65 20.56
C GLU A 21 16.21 -10.18 20.48
N LYS A 22 16.65 -10.90 21.53
CA LYS A 22 18.00 -11.48 21.61
C LYS A 22 18.32 -12.45 20.46
N LEU A 23 17.34 -13.25 20.04
CA LEU A 23 17.50 -14.16 18.89
C LEU A 23 17.63 -13.36 17.60
N TYR A 24 16.71 -12.42 17.38
CA TYR A 24 16.66 -11.66 16.13
C TYR A 24 17.83 -10.69 15.93
N SER A 25 18.44 -10.18 17.01
CA SER A 25 19.61 -9.31 16.91
C SER A 25 20.90 -10.03 16.48
N HIS A 26 20.91 -11.37 16.52
CA HIS A 26 22.08 -12.18 16.15
C HIS A 26 21.81 -13.15 14.99
N ASN A 27 20.56 -13.27 14.53
CA ASN A 27 20.19 -14.27 13.53
C ASN A 27 19.34 -13.65 12.41
N GLU A 28 20.01 -13.20 11.35
CA GLU A 28 19.39 -12.64 10.15
C GLU A 28 18.43 -13.64 9.46
N GLY A 29 18.80 -14.93 9.40
CA GLY A 29 17.94 -15.97 8.84
C GLY A 29 16.64 -16.11 9.62
N ALA A 30 16.68 -16.03 10.95
CA ALA A 30 15.48 -16.03 11.78
C ALA A 30 14.61 -14.79 11.52
N VAL A 31 15.20 -13.60 11.31
CA VAL A 31 14.44 -12.41 10.89
C VAL A 31 13.77 -12.62 9.55
N ARG A 32 14.52 -13.14 8.56
CA ARG A 32 14.05 -13.41 7.20
C ARG A 32 12.85 -14.37 7.20
N GLU A 33 12.98 -15.51 7.87
CA GLU A 33 11.97 -16.57 7.86
C GLU A 33 10.79 -16.30 8.79
N GLN A 34 11.03 -15.69 9.95
CA GLN A 34 10.01 -15.62 10.99
C GLN A 34 9.28 -14.27 11.05
N ILE A 35 9.82 -13.23 10.42
CA ILE A 35 9.27 -11.86 10.40
C ILE A 35 8.99 -11.41 8.97
N VAL A 36 10.01 -11.36 8.12
CA VAL A 36 9.91 -10.80 6.75
C VAL A 36 9.00 -11.67 5.87
N SER A 37 9.28 -12.96 5.74
CA SER A 37 8.48 -13.91 4.94
C SER A 37 6.99 -13.89 5.32
N PRO A 38 6.60 -14.02 6.61
CA PRO A 38 5.21 -13.92 7.02
C PRO A 38 4.56 -12.56 6.69
N PHE A 39 5.33 -11.46 6.73
CA PHE A 39 4.80 -10.14 6.40
C PHE A 39 4.56 -9.99 4.89
N LEU A 40 5.47 -10.48 4.05
CA LEU A 40 5.29 -10.53 2.60
C LEU A 40 4.05 -11.35 2.22
N ARG A 41 3.85 -12.53 2.84
CA ARG A 41 2.64 -13.34 2.66
C ARG A 41 1.37 -12.57 3.04
N MET A 42 1.39 -11.84 4.15
CA MET A 42 0.26 -10.99 4.56
C MET A 42 -0.04 -9.92 3.50
N LEU A 43 1.00 -9.34 2.91
CA LEU A 43 0.95 -8.36 1.83
C LEU A 43 0.69 -8.97 0.43
N LYS A 44 0.22 -10.22 0.39
CA LYS A 44 -0.23 -10.95 -0.79
C LYS A 44 0.85 -11.31 -1.79
N TRP A 45 2.10 -11.31 -1.36
CA TRP A 45 3.15 -11.99 -2.10
C TRP A 45 3.09 -13.49 -1.86
N ASN A 46 3.25 -14.28 -2.92
CA ASN A 46 3.45 -15.72 -2.81
C ASN A 46 4.95 -16.05 -2.94
N ILE A 47 5.55 -16.53 -1.85
CA ILE A 47 6.98 -16.88 -1.80
C ILE A 47 7.26 -18.21 -2.52
N GLU A 48 6.23 -19.05 -2.66
CA GLU A 48 6.32 -20.33 -3.35
C GLU A 48 6.12 -20.19 -4.88
N ASP A 49 5.77 -19.00 -5.35
CA ASP A 49 5.57 -18.69 -6.77
C ASP A 49 6.80 -17.93 -7.32
N PRO A 50 7.67 -18.57 -8.12
CA PRO A 50 8.85 -17.93 -8.69
C PRO A 50 8.52 -16.80 -9.67
N ASP A 51 7.28 -16.72 -10.18
CA ASP A 51 6.83 -15.60 -11.01
C ASP A 51 6.45 -14.37 -10.16
N GLN A 52 6.50 -14.47 -8.83
CA GLN A 52 6.29 -13.37 -7.90
C GLN A 52 7.54 -13.09 -7.08
N ILE A 53 8.16 -14.12 -6.49
CA ILE A 53 9.33 -13.99 -5.63
C ILE A 53 10.35 -15.08 -5.92
N ILE A 54 11.60 -14.67 -6.14
CA ILE A 54 12.76 -15.56 -6.20
C ILE A 54 13.60 -15.30 -4.95
N PRO A 55 13.66 -16.23 -3.98
CA PRO A 55 14.55 -16.11 -2.84
C PRO A 55 16.00 -16.37 -3.25
N GLU A 56 16.95 -15.88 -2.44
CA GLU A 56 18.39 -16.12 -2.64
C GLU A 56 18.90 -15.77 -4.06
N TYR A 57 18.41 -14.67 -4.62
CA TYR A 57 18.69 -14.27 -6.00
C TYR A 57 20.19 -13.93 -6.19
N PRO A 58 20.92 -14.64 -7.06
CA PRO A 58 22.36 -14.47 -7.20
C PRO A 58 22.73 -13.14 -7.86
N ILE A 59 23.80 -12.50 -7.37
CA ILE A 59 24.33 -11.25 -7.91
C ILE A 59 25.81 -11.36 -8.29
N GLY A 60 26.18 -10.61 -9.34
CA GLY A 60 27.53 -10.57 -9.91
C GLY A 60 27.90 -11.80 -10.75
N GLU A 61 28.97 -11.67 -11.53
CA GLU A 61 29.41 -12.69 -12.50
C GLU A 61 29.70 -14.05 -11.86
N ARG A 62 30.29 -14.05 -10.66
CA ARG A 62 30.65 -15.27 -9.93
C ARG A 62 29.53 -15.81 -9.04
N LYS A 63 28.35 -15.15 -8.98
CA LYS A 63 27.17 -15.55 -8.19
C LYS A 63 27.44 -15.90 -6.72
N ARG A 64 28.53 -15.40 -6.13
CA ARG A 64 28.93 -15.71 -4.74
C ARG A 64 28.08 -14.99 -3.71
N LYS A 65 27.49 -13.86 -4.08
CA LYS A 65 26.59 -13.09 -3.24
C LYS A 65 25.17 -13.25 -3.74
N LYS A 66 24.22 -13.22 -2.81
CA LYS A 66 22.79 -13.42 -3.06
C LYS A 66 22.02 -12.31 -2.35
N LEU A 67 20.96 -11.84 -2.97
CA LEU A 67 19.92 -11.02 -2.36
C LEU A 67 18.87 -11.94 -1.73
N ASP A 68 18.27 -11.53 -0.61
CA ASP A 68 17.35 -12.43 0.10
C ASP A 68 16.07 -12.69 -0.67
N TYR A 69 15.50 -11.64 -1.28
CA TYR A 69 14.35 -11.78 -2.17
C TYR A 69 14.46 -10.88 -3.39
N TYR A 70 14.03 -11.41 -4.54
CA TYR A 70 13.81 -10.68 -5.79
C TYR A 70 12.33 -10.76 -6.15
N LEU A 71 11.66 -9.61 -6.18
CA LEU A 71 10.21 -9.46 -6.34
C LEU A 71 9.89 -9.02 -7.77
N ILE A 72 8.94 -9.69 -8.40
CA ILE A 72 8.44 -9.37 -9.74
C ILE A 72 7.14 -8.56 -9.61
N ILE A 73 7.20 -7.28 -9.99
CA ILE A 73 6.08 -6.34 -9.94
C ILE A 73 5.41 -6.30 -11.31
N ARG A 74 4.20 -6.88 -11.39
CA ARG A 74 3.40 -6.87 -12.61
C ARG A 74 2.72 -5.51 -12.81
N ARG A 75 3.09 -4.77 -13.85
CA ARG A 75 2.37 -3.58 -14.32
C ARG A 75 1.83 -3.81 -15.74
N ARG A 76 0.84 -3.02 -16.16
CA ARG A 76 0.32 -3.08 -17.54
C ARG A 76 1.45 -2.80 -18.53
N GLY A 77 1.80 -3.81 -19.33
CA GLY A 77 2.75 -3.68 -20.44
C GLY A 77 4.24 -3.79 -20.09
N LYS A 78 4.63 -3.83 -18.81
CA LYS A 78 6.04 -4.00 -18.40
C LYS A 78 6.17 -4.56 -16.98
N ALA A 79 7.08 -5.50 -16.79
CA ALA A 79 7.49 -5.94 -15.45
C ALA A 79 8.57 -5.01 -14.89
N GLU A 80 8.41 -4.65 -13.62
CA GLU A 80 9.45 -4.02 -12.81
C GLU A 80 9.88 -4.98 -11.70
N HIS A 81 10.99 -4.68 -11.05
CA HIS A 81 11.53 -5.56 -10.02
C HIS A 81 11.88 -4.77 -8.77
N ALA A 82 11.72 -5.40 -7.62
CA ALA A 82 12.25 -4.92 -6.36
C ALA A 82 13.13 -6.00 -5.74
N VAL A 83 14.07 -5.60 -4.90
CA VAL A 83 14.88 -6.55 -4.12
C VAL A 83 14.76 -6.26 -2.64
N ILE A 84 14.90 -7.30 -1.82
CA ILE A 84 14.89 -7.17 -0.36
C ILE A 84 16.21 -7.70 0.18
N GLU A 85 16.85 -6.89 1.01
CA GLU A 85 17.99 -7.24 1.83
C GLU A 85 17.54 -7.24 3.30
N VAL A 86 17.65 -8.39 3.95
CA VAL A 86 17.35 -8.57 5.36
C VAL A 86 18.63 -8.42 6.18
N LYS A 87 18.47 -7.93 7.40
CA LYS A 87 19.52 -7.78 8.41
C LYS A 87 19.05 -8.35 9.74
N ALA A 88 19.99 -8.61 10.64
CA ALA A 88 19.65 -8.89 12.03
C ALA A 88 19.04 -7.64 12.70
N LEU A 89 18.13 -7.85 13.66
CA LEU A 89 17.40 -6.78 14.36
C LEU A 89 18.37 -5.72 14.92
N GLY A 90 18.10 -4.45 14.64
CA GLY A 90 18.94 -3.30 15.02
C GLY A 90 19.93 -2.86 13.94
N LYS A 91 20.08 -3.63 12.85
CA LYS A 91 21.10 -3.41 11.80
C LYS A 91 20.56 -2.90 10.47
N ALA A 92 19.30 -2.45 10.40
CA ALA A 92 18.68 -1.97 9.14
C ALA A 92 19.41 -0.78 8.46
N ARG A 93 20.31 -0.09 9.15
CA ARG A 93 21.12 1.01 8.57
C ARG A 93 22.43 0.53 7.96
N GLU A 94 22.88 -0.67 8.31
CA GLU A 94 24.13 -1.22 7.81
C GLU A 94 23.99 -1.64 6.35
N GLY A 95 24.96 -1.27 5.52
CA GLY A 95 25.03 -1.72 4.12
C GLY A 95 23.95 -1.17 3.18
N VAL A 96 23.20 -0.12 3.56
CA VAL A 96 22.13 0.45 2.70
C VAL A 96 22.66 0.90 1.34
N SER A 97 23.80 1.61 1.30
CA SER A 97 24.40 2.04 0.02
C SER A 97 24.75 0.83 -0.85
N GLN A 98 25.33 -0.20 -0.24
CA GLN A 98 25.72 -1.43 -0.93
C GLN A 98 24.50 -2.18 -1.49
N ALA A 99 23.40 -2.24 -0.73
CA ALA A 99 22.15 -2.85 -1.18
C ALA A 99 21.55 -2.11 -2.38
N ILE A 100 21.61 -0.77 -2.40
CA ILE A 100 21.19 0.05 -3.54
C ILE A 100 22.06 -0.24 -4.78
N ASP A 101 23.37 -0.36 -4.61
CA ASP A 101 24.27 -0.66 -5.73
C ASP A 101 24.01 -2.05 -6.32
N TYR A 102 23.73 -3.05 -5.47
CA TYR A 102 23.32 -4.36 -5.96
C TYR A 102 21.98 -4.35 -6.68
N ALA A 103 21.00 -3.60 -6.17
CA ALA A 103 19.72 -3.43 -6.82
C ALA A 103 19.88 -2.81 -8.22
N ARG A 104 20.75 -1.81 -8.36
CA ARG A 104 21.09 -1.21 -9.66
C ARG A 104 21.74 -2.21 -10.61
N ASN A 105 22.67 -3.03 -10.12
CA ASN A 105 23.35 -4.06 -10.93
C ASN A 105 22.38 -5.10 -11.51
N VAL A 106 21.32 -5.43 -10.78
CA VAL A 106 20.25 -6.33 -11.28
C VAL A 106 19.09 -5.59 -11.94
N LYS A 107 19.24 -4.29 -12.22
CA LYS A 107 18.23 -3.41 -12.84
C LYS A 107 16.88 -3.42 -12.10
N ALA A 108 16.89 -3.60 -10.78
CA ALA A 108 15.70 -3.48 -9.95
C ALA A 108 15.33 -2.01 -9.77
N SER A 109 14.04 -1.70 -9.88
CA SER A 109 13.48 -0.35 -9.69
C SER A 109 13.47 0.09 -8.24
N TYR A 110 13.39 -0.87 -7.31
CA TYR A 110 13.35 -0.60 -5.87
C TYR A 110 14.24 -1.54 -5.06
N VAL A 111 14.67 -1.08 -3.90
CA VAL A 111 15.28 -1.93 -2.87
C VAL A 111 14.63 -1.68 -1.52
N ILE A 112 14.37 -2.75 -0.78
CA ILE A 112 13.93 -2.73 0.61
C ILE A 112 15.10 -3.21 1.46
N VAL A 113 15.48 -2.42 2.46
CA VAL A 113 16.39 -2.87 3.52
C VAL A 113 15.61 -2.96 4.82
N THR A 114 15.63 -4.12 5.48
CA THR A 114 14.90 -4.33 6.73
C THR A 114 15.64 -5.21 7.71
N ASP A 115 15.42 -4.97 9.00
CA ASP A 115 15.86 -5.83 10.10
C ASP A 115 14.67 -6.50 10.82
N GLY A 116 13.52 -6.55 10.15
CA GLY A 116 12.26 -7.03 10.69
C GLY A 116 11.47 -5.97 11.44
N ASP A 117 12.13 -5.06 12.17
CA ASP A 117 11.49 -3.91 12.80
C ASP A 117 11.41 -2.71 11.85
N THR A 118 12.57 -2.21 11.43
CA THR A 118 12.71 -1.07 10.53
C THR A 118 12.63 -1.54 9.09
N TRP A 119 11.80 -0.88 8.30
CA TRP A 119 11.63 -1.12 6.88
C TRP A 119 11.90 0.17 6.12
N GLN A 120 12.78 0.12 5.13
CA GLN A 120 13.17 1.27 4.33
C GLN A 120 13.09 0.89 2.85
N LEU A 121 12.18 1.52 2.13
CA LEU A 121 12.02 1.37 0.69
C LEU A 121 12.76 2.50 -0.02
N TYR A 122 13.61 2.16 -0.98
CA TYR A 122 14.35 3.11 -1.81
C TYR A 122 14.02 2.92 -3.30
N ASP A 123 14.03 4.03 -4.03
CA ASP A 123 13.95 4.11 -5.49
C ASP A 123 15.38 4.18 -6.06
N THR A 124 15.76 3.16 -6.83
CA THR A 124 17.15 3.00 -7.32
C THR A 124 17.53 4.00 -8.40
N SER A 125 16.53 4.63 -9.05
CA SER A 125 16.73 5.65 -10.07
C SER A 125 17.19 6.99 -9.51
N LYS A 126 17.04 7.19 -8.19
CA LYS A 126 17.39 8.44 -7.50
C LYS A 126 18.75 8.35 -6.82
N PRO A 127 19.45 9.49 -6.63
CA PRO A 127 20.64 9.53 -5.80
C PRO A 127 20.29 9.22 -4.34
N LEU A 128 21.24 8.66 -3.57
CA LEU A 128 21.02 8.14 -2.22
C LEU A 128 20.25 9.10 -1.30
N LEU A 129 20.62 10.39 -1.31
CA LEU A 129 19.98 11.44 -0.49
C LEU A 129 18.47 11.58 -0.75
N ASN A 130 18.02 11.28 -1.97
CA ASN A 130 16.63 11.41 -2.42
C ASN A 130 15.98 10.06 -2.73
N ALA A 131 16.69 8.95 -2.49
CA ALA A 131 16.23 7.62 -2.86
C ALA A 131 15.18 7.07 -1.90
N LEU A 132 15.16 7.50 -0.64
CA LEU A 132 14.21 6.99 0.35
C LEU A 132 12.77 7.34 -0.06
N VAL A 133 12.01 6.31 -0.40
CA VAL A 133 10.58 6.43 -0.71
C VAL A 133 9.79 6.44 0.58
N GLU A 134 9.88 5.39 1.40
CA GLU A 134 9.08 5.26 2.62
C GLU A 134 9.85 4.53 3.71
N LYS A 135 9.55 4.86 4.97
CA LYS A 135 10.16 4.24 6.15
C LYS A 135 9.15 4.02 7.27
N TRP A 136 9.22 2.85 7.88
CA TRP A 136 8.48 2.58 9.12
C TRP A 136 9.22 1.68 10.09
N SER A 137 8.80 1.71 11.36
CA SER A 137 9.22 0.75 12.40
C SER A 137 8.01 0.06 13.03
N ILE A 138 8.05 -1.27 13.12
CA ILE A 138 6.98 -2.08 13.73
C ILE A 138 6.87 -1.80 15.24
N LEU A 139 8.00 -1.60 15.91
CA LEU A 139 8.10 -1.43 17.35
C LEU A 139 7.75 -0.01 17.80
N SER A 140 8.07 1.02 17.02
CA SER A 140 7.85 2.43 17.42
C SER A 140 6.50 2.99 16.95
N GLU A 141 5.96 2.55 15.82
CA GLU A 141 4.71 3.11 15.26
C GLU A 141 3.44 2.36 15.69
N SER A 142 2.27 2.97 15.49
CA SER A 142 1.00 2.30 15.74
C SER A 142 0.70 1.25 14.66
N PRO A 143 0.02 0.15 14.99
CA PRO A 143 -0.35 -0.88 13.99
C PRO A 143 -1.14 -0.33 12.80
N ARG A 144 -1.91 0.76 12.98
CA ARG A 144 -2.67 1.39 11.90
C ARG A 144 -1.76 2.16 10.93
N GLU A 145 -0.78 2.89 11.45
CA GLU A 145 0.21 3.61 10.62
C GLU A 145 1.08 2.63 9.84
N ILE A 146 1.56 1.58 10.49
CA ILE A 146 2.32 0.51 9.85
C ILE A 146 1.49 -0.15 8.74
N ALA A 147 0.23 -0.51 9.02
CA ALA A 147 -0.65 -1.14 8.03
C ALA A 147 -0.83 -0.27 6.78
N LYS A 148 -0.91 1.05 6.97
CA LYS A 148 -1.06 2.03 5.90
C LYS A 148 0.23 2.16 5.08
N LYS A 149 1.38 2.36 5.73
CA LYS A 149 2.68 2.49 5.04
C LYS A 149 3.05 1.20 4.31
N ALA A 150 2.83 0.04 4.92
CA ALA A 150 3.16 -1.26 4.35
C ALA A 150 2.40 -1.58 3.05
N GLN A 151 1.29 -0.89 2.75
CA GLN A 151 0.62 -1.04 1.45
C GLN A 151 1.54 -0.68 0.27
N ILE A 152 2.54 0.20 0.47
CA ILE A 152 3.45 0.61 -0.60
C ILE A 152 4.31 -0.54 -1.15
N ILE A 153 4.46 -1.62 -0.37
CA ILE A 153 5.20 -2.82 -0.77
C ILE A 153 4.29 -4.03 -0.99
N ALA A 154 2.96 -3.85 -1.02
CA ALA A 154 2.04 -4.93 -1.28
C ALA A 154 2.09 -5.41 -2.74
N ASN A 155 1.77 -6.68 -2.97
CA ASN A 155 1.71 -7.27 -4.31
C ASN A 155 0.54 -6.68 -5.13
N THR A 156 0.80 -5.50 -5.71
CA THR A 156 -0.15 -4.70 -6.48
C THR A 156 0.60 -3.97 -7.58
N SER A 157 -0.13 -3.46 -8.57
CA SER A 157 0.45 -2.61 -9.62
C SER A 157 0.96 -1.25 -9.10
N ASP A 158 0.69 -0.90 -7.84
CA ASP A 158 1.03 0.38 -7.22
C ASP A 158 2.28 0.32 -6.34
N PHE A 159 2.99 -0.83 -6.31
CA PHE A 159 4.23 -0.97 -5.55
C PHE A 159 5.18 0.21 -5.79
N GLY A 160 5.68 0.78 -4.70
CA GLY A 160 6.63 1.89 -4.68
C GLY A 160 6.06 3.26 -5.04
N ARG A 161 4.77 3.39 -5.37
CA ARG A 161 4.14 4.66 -5.76
C ARG A 161 3.44 5.32 -4.57
N LYS A 162 4.06 6.36 -4.00
CA LYS A 162 3.48 7.13 -2.88
C LYS A 162 2.18 7.83 -3.25
N GLU A 163 2.02 8.22 -4.51
CA GLU A 163 0.83 8.90 -5.02
C GLU A 163 -0.42 8.01 -4.91
N ALA A 164 -0.26 6.68 -5.00
CA ALA A 164 -1.32 5.72 -4.80
C ALA A 164 -1.75 5.62 -3.32
N LEU A 165 -0.80 5.67 -2.38
CA LEU A 165 -1.11 5.77 -0.94
C LEU A 165 -1.80 7.10 -0.61
N SER A 166 -1.33 8.20 -1.19
CA SER A 166 -1.96 9.51 -1.02
C SER A 166 -3.37 9.51 -1.62
N SER A 167 -3.62 8.80 -2.72
CA SER A 167 -4.97 8.65 -3.29
C SER A 167 -5.92 7.84 -2.38
N LEU A 168 -5.39 6.91 -1.57
CA LEU A 168 -6.14 6.22 -0.51
C LEU A 168 -6.33 7.09 0.73
N GLU A 169 -5.41 8.02 1.02
CA GLU A 169 -5.53 9.05 2.07
C GLU A 169 -6.51 10.16 1.70
N ILE A 170 -6.62 10.48 0.40
CA ILE A 170 -7.53 11.47 -0.17
C ILE A 170 -8.93 10.87 -0.39
N GLN A 171 -9.16 9.59 -0.07
CA GLN A 171 -10.51 9.19 0.27
C GLN A 171 -10.81 9.77 1.64
N PRO A 172 -11.48 10.91 1.68
CA PRO A 172 -11.65 11.61 2.93
C PRO A 172 -12.50 10.67 3.79
N ARG A 173 -12.26 10.64 5.10
CA ARG A 173 -13.12 9.95 6.08
C ARG A 173 -14.51 10.59 6.16
N VAL A 174 -14.99 11.14 5.06
CA VAL A 174 -16.26 11.81 4.92
C VAL A 174 -17.32 10.73 4.93
N ARG A 175 -18.10 10.81 5.99
CA ARG A 175 -19.39 10.14 6.07
C ARG A 175 -20.32 10.83 5.10
N ILE A 176 -20.99 10.03 4.29
CA ILE A 176 -21.92 10.47 3.27
C ILE A 176 -23.29 9.99 3.70
N ARG A 177 -24.23 10.93 3.79
CA ARG A 177 -25.63 10.62 4.03
C ARG A 177 -26.37 10.53 2.70
N CYS A 178 -26.99 9.39 2.44
CA CYS A 178 -27.83 9.19 1.27
C CYS A 178 -29.04 10.15 1.33
N PRO A 179 -29.28 10.97 0.29
CA PRO A 179 -30.36 11.96 0.33
C PRO A 179 -31.76 11.32 0.17
N TYR A 180 -31.85 10.03 -0.13
CA TYR A 180 -33.14 9.34 -0.31
C TYR A 180 -33.60 8.54 0.90
N CYS A 181 -32.71 7.76 1.51
CA CYS A 181 -33.08 6.87 2.63
C CYS A 181 -32.37 7.25 3.94
N GLY A 182 -31.53 8.29 3.94
CA GLY A 182 -30.82 8.72 5.13
C GLY A 182 -29.66 7.82 5.58
N HIS A 183 -29.40 6.69 4.90
CA HIS A 183 -28.28 5.80 5.22
C HIS A 183 -26.95 6.56 5.19
N GLU A 184 -26.17 6.42 6.27
CA GLU A 184 -24.92 7.13 6.46
C GLU A 184 -23.75 6.16 6.66
N ASP A 185 -22.74 6.26 5.80
CA ASP A 185 -21.52 5.47 5.91
C ASP A 185 -20.33 6.20 5.25
N ARG A 186 -19.14 5.61 5.29
CA ARG A 186 -17.93 6.12 4.62
C ARG A 186 -18.06 6.01 3.11
N LEU A 187 -17.46 6.95 2.37
CA LEU A 187 -17.46 6.96 0.89
C LEU A 187 -17.12 5.61 0.25
N ASN A 188 -16.14 4.87 0.78
CA ASN A 188 -15.73 3.57 0.24
C ASN A 188 -16.75 2.44 0.42
N ARG A 189 -17.82 2.66 1.20
CA ARG A 189 -18.97 1.73 1.34
C ARG A 189 -20.07 1.99 0.31
N PHE A 190 -19.98 3.11 -0.42
CA PHE A 190 -20.85 3.39 -1.56
C PHE A 190 -20.19 2.92 -2.85
N SER A 191 -20.97 2.43 -3.82
CA SER A 191 -20.41 2.11 -5.14
C SER A 191 -20.17 3.40 -5.92
N ILE A 192 -18.92 3.68 -6.27
CA ILE A 192 -18.54 4.83 -7.09
C ILE A 192 -18.74 4.47 -8.55
N LEU A 193 -19.72 5.10 -9.20
CA LEU A 193 -20.06 4.88 -10.61
C LEU A 193 -19.23 5.74 -11.55
N LYS A 194 -18.93 6.99 -11.16
CA LYS A 194 -18.14 7.93 -11.95
C LYS A 194 -17.58 9.03 -11.04
N THR A 195 -16.43 9.60 -11.41
CA THR A 195 -15.84 10.77 -10.74
C THR A 195 -15.41 11.82 -11.76
N TRP A 196 -15.47 13.10 -11.38
CA TRP A 196 -14.94 14.22 -12.17
C TRP A 196 -14.63 15.42 -11.30
N LYS A 197 -13.86 16.39 -11.82
CA LYS A 197 -13.71 17.70 -11.20
C LYS A 197 -14.78 18.67 -11.72
N TYR A 198 -15.44 19.39 -10.82
CA TYR A 198 -16.41 20.43 -11.14
C TYR A 198 -16.04 21.71 -10.39
N ARG A 199 -15.45 22.67 -11.11
CA ARG A 199 -14.88 23.89 -10.51
C ARG A 199 -13.89 23.53 -9.38
N SER A 200 -14.12 24.05 -8.18
CA SER A 200 -13.33 23.74 -6.98
C SER A 200 -13.77 22.46 -6.25
N TRP A 201 -14.63 21.61 -6.83
CA TRP A 201 -15.18 20.41 -6.20
C TRP A 201 -14.71 19.13 -6.89
N ASN A 202 -14.48 18.08 -6.10
CA ASN A 202 -14.44 16.70 -6.58
C ASN A 202 -15.86 16.12 -6.50
N ALA A 203 -16.41 15.71 -7.64
CA ALA A 203 -17.76 15.19 -7.75
C ALA A 203 -17.74 13.66 -7.93
N TYR A 204 -18.61 12.97 -7.19
CA TYR A 204 -18.76 11.52 -7.20
C TYR A 204 -20.21 11.17 -7.53
N HIS A 205 -20.39 10.31 -8.53
CA HIS A 205 -21.67 9.66 -8.81
C HIS A 205 -21.71 8.34 -8.05
N LEU A 206 -22.61 8.24 -7.07
CA LEU A 206 -22.65 7.14 -6.12
C LEU A 206 -23.93 6.33 -6.25
N LYS A 207 -23.85 5.03 -5.95
CA LYS A 207 -24.99 4.15 -5.70
C LYS A 207 -25.05 3.82 -4.21
N CYS A 208 -26.20 4.06 -3.58
CA CYS A 208 -26.42 3.72 -2.19
C CYS A 208 -26.48 2.19 -1.99
N PRO A 209 -25.75 1.60 -1.03
CA PRO A 209 -25.84 0.17 -0.74
C PRO A 209 -27.17 -0.23 -0.10
N ALA A 210 -27.81 0.67 0.66
CA ALA A 210 -29.04 0.39 1.38
C ALA A 210 -30.31 0.46 0.50
N CYS A 211 -30.43 1.46 -0.38
CA CYS A 211 -31.63 1.65 -1.20
C CYS A 211 -31.40 1.51 -2.71
N GLY A 212 -30.16 1.29 -3.16
CA GLY A 212 -29.81 1.14 -4.57
C GLY A 212 -29.93 2.41 -5.43
N ARG A 213 -30.50 3.51 -4.91
CA ARG A 213 -30.66 4.78 -5.63
C ARG A 213 -29.32 5.46 -5.89
N LYS A 214 -29.26 6.20 -7.00
CA LYS A 214 -28.07 6.90 -7.47
C LYS A 214 -28.16 8.39 -7.12
N PHE A 215 -27.09 8.97 -6.62
CA PHE A 215 -27.03 10.38 -6.24
C PHE A 215 -25.63 10.95 -6.49
N MET A 216 -25.53 12.27 -6.41
CA MET A 216 -24.27 12.99 -6.52
C MET A 216 -23.74 13.38 -5.14
N PHE A 217 -22.42 13.30 -4.97
CA PHE A 217 -21.71 13.78 -3.79
C PHE A 217 -20.58 14.73 -4.22
N TYR A 218 -20.52 15.90 -3.60
CA TYR A 218 -19.53 16.94 -3.88
C TYR A 218 -18.70 17.22 -2.64
N ILE A 219 -17.37 17.17 -2.81
CA ILE A 219 -16.41 17.53 -1.74
C ILE A 219 -15.41 18.57 -2.23
N ASP A 220 -15.15 19.55 -1.36
CA ASP A 220 -14.08 20.52 -1.54
C ASP A 220 -12.75 19.89 -1.08
N PRO A 221 -11.79 19.67 -2.00
CA PRO A 221 -10.49 19.09 -1.65
C PRO A 221 -9.66 20.01 -0.74
N SER A 222 -9.97 21.31 -0.68
CA SER A 222 -9.29 22.26 0.23
C SER A 222 -9.86 22.26 1.65
N GLY A 223 -11.01 21.62 1.87
CA GLY A 223 -11.69 21.58 3.17
C GLY A 223 -12.32 22.91 3.61
N LYS A 224 -12.27 23.96 2.78
CA LYS A 224 -12.81 25.29 3.11
C LYS A 224 -14.34 25.32 3.06
N ARG A 225 -14.98 24.45 2.27
CA ARG A 225 -16.43 24.37 2.10
C ARG A 225 -17.00 23.03 2.58
N LYS A 226 -18.21 23.06 3.16
CA LYS A 226 -18.93 21.85 3.58
C LYS A 226 -19.30 21.00 2.36
N SER A 227 -19.02 19.71 2.42
CA SER A 227 -19.44 18.72 1.41
C SER A 227 -20.95 18.50 1.45
N PHE A 228 -21.56 18.13 0.32
CA PHE A 228 -23.01 17.92 0.23
C PHE A 228 -23.39 16.86 -0.82
N THR A 229 -24.62 16.35 -0.71
CA THR A 229 -25.21 15.38 -1.65
C THR A 229 -26.38 16.01 -2.42
N ILE A 230 -26.60 15.57 -3.66
CA ILE A 230 -27.74 15.99 -4.50
C ILE A 230 -28.44 14.74 -5.05
N PRO A 231 -29.77 14.58 -4.88
CA PRO A 231 -30.56 13.58 -5.60
C PRO A 231 -30.38 13.70 -7.13
N ARG A 232 -30.34 12.59 -7.87
CA ARG A 232 -30.63 12.66 -9.31
C ARG A 232 -32.15 12.69 -9.48
N THR A 233 -32.66 13.76 -10.06
CA THR A 233 -33.97 13.73 -10.68
C THR A 233 -33.90 12.79 -11.89
N SER A 234 -34.80 11.82 -11.96
CA SER A 234 -35.04 11.09 -13.20
C SER A 234 -35.71 12.07 -14.16
N SER A 235 -35.05 12.39 -15.27
CA SER A 235 -35.72 13.05 -16.39
C SER A 235 -36.82 12.11 -16.90
N LYS A 236 -38.07 12.38 -16.50
CA LYS A 236 -39.24 11.81 -17.18
C LYS A 236 -39.44 12.60 -18.46
N SER A 237 -39.28 11.95 -19.60
CA SER A 237 -39.95 12.33 -20.83
C SER A 237 -41.44 12.04 -20.67
N GLU A 238 -42.19 13.01 -20.18
CA GLU A 238 -43.65 13.05 -20.34
C GLU A 238 -43.94 13.79 -21.66
N LYS A 239 -44.02 13.03 -22.76
CA LYS A 239 -44.86 13.44 -23.89
C LYS A 239 -46.29 13.08 -23.47
N GLY A 240 -47.05 14.10 -23.08
CA GLY A 240 -48.49 13.98 -22.99
C GLY A 240 -49.09 13.91 -24.39
N GLU A 241 -49.88 12.87 -24.65
CA GLU A 241 -51.00 12.96 -25.58
C GLU A 241 -52.23 13.24 -24.72
N GLY A 242 -52.76 14.45 -24.89
CA GLY A 242 -54.03 14.85 -24.34
C GLY A 242 -55.16 14.51 -25.32
N LYS A 243 -56.30 14.16 -24.72
CA LYS A 243 -57.68 14.19 -25.22
C LYS A 243 -57.97 13.51 -26.57
#